data_AF-A0A5C8I3R6-F1
#
_entry.id   AF-A0A5C8I3R6-F1
#
_cell.length_a   1.000
_cell.length_b   1.000
_cell.length_c   1.000
_cell.angle_alpha   90.00
_cell.angle_beta   90.00
_cell.angle_gamma   90.00
#
_symmetry.space_group_name_H-M   'P 1'
#
loop_
_entity.id
_entity.type
_entity.pdbx_description
1 polymer ?
#
loop_
_entity_poly.entity_id
_entity_poly.type
_entity_poly.pdbx_seq_one_letter_code
_entity_poly.pdbx_strand_id
1 'polypeptide(L)'
;MTKLVALVLAAGILASCSPPGDDLDAQRSAFLGGRPAPSSEATIVPLPEAYDAVAVPVDYRVIAVSSAGDPTADVIADAAAQWADENGAAFELRVGADADGIEEQLVAAADARPDLVIGLGAGVVDVFALSTSQLLDQEFLVIGAKLAEPTENVTSVVWPGAGFRGTGITPESDADPSAATPERAGEAMSAGFASIRLGVTGVVISLP
;
A
#
# COMPACT_ATOMS: atom_id res chain seq x y z
N MET A 1 -65.92 -37.68 -12.69
CA MET A 1 -65.33 -36.59 -13.50
C MET A 1 -64.43 -35.77 -12.59
N THR A 2 -63.13 -35.99 -12.75
CA THR A 2 -62.00 -35.42 -12.01
C THR A 2 -61.92 -33.91 -12.21
N LYS A 3 -61.71 -33.11 -11.15
CA LYS A 3 -61.22 -31.74 -11.30
C LYS A 3 -59.95 -31.55 -10.48
N LEU A 4 -58.94 -31.10 -11.22
CA LEU A 4 -57.54 -30.92 -10.88
C LEU A 4 -57.34 -29.88 -9.75
N VAL A 5 -56.42 -30.20 -8.86
CA VAL A 5 -55.76 -29.31 -7.91
C VAL A 5 -54.78 -28.41 -8.68
N ALA A 6 -54.79 -27.11 -8.40
CA ALA A 6 -53.73 -26.19 -8.83
C ALA A 6 -53.06 -25.62 -7.57
N LEU A 7 -51.91 -26.20 -7.22
CA LEU A 7 -51.02 -25.72 -6.16
C LEU A 7 -50.07 -24.69 -6.80
N VAL A 8 -50.24 -23.42 -6.50
CA VAL A 8 -49.32 -22.36 -6.91
C VAL A 8 -48.18 -22.31 -5.90
N LEU A 9 -46.99 -22.79 -6.29
CA LEU A 9 -45.75 -22.55 -5.57
C LEU A 9 -45.31 -21.11 -5.83
N ALA A 10 -45.38 -20.26 -4.81
CA ALA A 10 -44.72 -18.96 -4.83
C ALA A 10 -43.24 -19.17 -4.45
N ALA A 11 -42.36 -19.16 -5.45
CA ALA A 11 -40.91 -19.13 -5.23
C ALA A 11 -40.51 -17.70 -4.79
N GLY A 12 -40.25 -17.53 -3.50
CA GLY A 12 -39.65 -16.31 -2.97
C GLY A 12 -38.19 -16.22 -3.39
N ILE A 13 -37.87 -15.30 -4.30
CA ILE A 13 -36.49 -14.93 -4.64
C ILE A 13 -35.99 -14.06 -3.48
N LEU A 14 -35.17 -14.62 -2.60
CA LEU A 14 -34.39 -13.86 -1.64
C LEU A 14 -33.27 -13.16 -2.41
N ALA A 15 -33.48 -11.90 -2.77
CA ALA A 15 -32.40 -11.02 -3.21
C ALA A 15 -31.50 -10.74 -2.00
N SER A 16 -30.36 -11.43 -1.94
CA SER A 16 -29.29 -11.12 -0.99
C SER A 16 -28.64 -9.81 -1.44
N CYS A 17 -29.05 -8.68 -0.85
CA CYS A 17 -28.28 -7.44 -0.95
C CYS A 17 -27.03 -7.60 -0.09
N SER A 18 -25.91 -8.03 -0.69
CA SER A 18 -24.60 -7.79 -0.10
C SER A 18 -24.39 -6.27 -0.02
N PRO A 19 -23.83 -5.74 1.08
CA PRO A 19 -23.46 -4.32 1.13
C PRO A 19 -22.49 -4.02 -0.02
N PRO A 20 -22.69 -2.93 -0.76
CA PRO A 20 -21.77 -2.48 -1.80
C PRO A 20 -20.49 -2.00 -1.10
N GLY A 21 -19.53 -2.90 -0.91
CA GLY A 21 -18.29 -2.57 -0.19
C GLY A 21 -17.34 -3.75 0.07
N ASP A 22 -17.83 -5.00 0.06
CA ASP A 22 -17.02 -6.15 0.50
C ASP A 22 -16.60 -7.13 -0.62
N ASP A 23 -16.96 -6.86 -1.88
CA ASP A 23 -16.48 -7.70 -3.00
C ASP A 23 -15.04 -7.34 -3.36
N LEU A 24 -14.10 -7.88 -2.59
CA LEU A 24 -12.67 -7.69 -2.78
C LEU A 24 -12.18 -8.21 -4.13
N ASP A 25 -12.82 -9.22 -4.70
CA ASP A 25 -12.43 -9.75 -6.00
C ASP A 25 -12.82 -8.79 -7.12
N ALA A 26 -14.01 -8.19 -7.05
CA ALA A 26 -14.43 -7.13 -7.98
C ALA A 26 -13.56 -5.87 -7.84
N GLN A 27 -13.24 -5.45 -6.61
CA GLN A 27 -12.35 -4.31 -6.36
C GLN A 27 -10.93 -4.57 -6.87
N ARG A 28 -10.37 -5.77 -6.62
CA ARG A 28 -9.08 -6.18 -7.18
C ARG A 28 -9.10 -6.14 -8.71
N SER A 29 -10.17 -6.66 -9.32
CA SER A 29 -10.31 -6.60 -10.78
C SER A 29 -10.35 -5.17 -11.31
N ALA A 30 -11.09 -4.27 -10.65
CA ALA A 30 -11.14 -2.85 -11.01
C ALA A 30 -9.77 -2.17 -10.84
N PHE A 31 -9.09 -2.41 -9.73
CA PHE A 31 -7.75 -1.90 -9.43
C PHE A 31 -6.73 -2.32 -10.50
N LEU A 32 -6.81 -3.56 -10.98
CA LEU A 32 -5.95 -4.07 -12.05
C LEU A 32 -6.43 -3.69 -13.47
N GLY A 33 -7.58 -3.04 -13.61
CA GLY A 33 -8.19 -2.72 -14.91
C GLY A 33 -8.62 -3.96 -15.70
N GLY A 34 -9.10 -5.00 -15.01
CA GLY A 34 -9.54 -6.27 -15.58
C GLY A 34 -8.41 -7.20 -16.03
N ARG A 35 -7.15 -6.84 -15.76
CA ARG A 35 -5.97 -7.68 -16.07
C ARG A 35 -5.83 -8.82 -15.04
N PRO A 36 -5.19 -9.94 -15.41
CA PRO A 36 -4.81 -10.98 -14.46
C PRO A 36 -3.92 -10.44 -13.33
N ALA A 37 -3.88 -11.16 -12.20
CA ALA A 37 -2.94 -10.85 -11.13
C ALA A 37 -1.50 -10.83 -11.68
N PRO A 38 -0.72 -9.78 -11.35
CA PRO A 38 0.66 -9.69 -11.78
C PRO A 38 1.52 -10.76 -11.08
N SER A 39 2.70 -11.05 -11.65
CA SER A 39 3.74 -11.71 -10.86
C SER A 39 4.26 -10.75 -9.79
N SER A 40 4.91 -11.30 -8.77
CA SER A 40 5.78 -10.50 -7.90
C SER A 40 6.80 -9.72 -8.75
N GLU A 41 7.26 -8.60 -8.22
CA GLU A 41 8.19 -7.62 -8.82
C GLU A 41 7.62 -6.84 -10.03
N ALA A 42 6.42 -7.17 -10.49
CA ALA A 42 5.83 -6.47 -11.62
C ALA A 42 5.57 -4.99 -11.29
N THR A 43 5.73 -4.14 -12.29
CA THR A 43 5.27 -2.75 -12.22
C THR A 43 3.85 -2.66 -12.77
N ILE A 44 2.93 -2.10 -11.97
CA ILE A 44 1.54 -1.89 -12.34
C ILE A 44 1.18 -0.39 -12.31
N VAL A 45 0.13 -0.05 -13.06
CA VAL A 45 -0.49 1.28 -13.06
C VAL A 45 -1.97 1.05 -12.79
N PRO A 46 -2.45 1.29 -11.56
CA PRO A 46 -3.86 1.18 -11.22
C PRO A 46 -4.65 2.39 -11.75
N LEU A 47 -5.97 2.24 -11.82
CA LEU A 47 -6.87 3.36 -12.13
C LEU A 47 -7.13 4.19 -10.86
N PRO A 48 -7.09 5.53 -10.93
CA PRO A 48 -7.29 6.39 -9.77
C PRO A 48 -8.56 6.10 -8.98
N GLU A 49 -9.69 6.00 -9.67
CA GLU A 49 -10.99 5.73 -9.07
C GLU A 49 -11.07 4.37 -8.34
N ALA A 50 -10.15 3.44 -8.61
CA ALA A 50 -10.20 2.10 -8.07
C ALA A 50 -9.54 1.98 -6.69
N TYR A 51 -8.53 2.81 -6.37
CA TYR A 51 -7.91 2.79 -5.04
C TYR A 51 -8.64 3.66 -4.03
N ASP A 52 -9.28 4.75 -4.45
CA ASP A 52 -10.06 5.63 -3.56
C ASP A 52 -11.32 4.96 -2.98
N ALA A 53 -11.80 3.91 -3.65
CA ALA A 53 -12.98 3.16 -3.22
C ALA A 53 -12.69 2.11 -2.14
N VAL A 54 -11.42 1.87 -1.78
CA VAL A 54 -11.03 0.79 -0.86
C VAL A 54 -11.15 1.26 0.58
N ALA A 55 -12.06 0.66 1.34
CA ALA A 55 -12.31 1.01 2.73
C ALA A 55 -11.15 0.59 3.65
N VAL A 56 -10.74 1.52 4.52
CA VAL A 56 -9.79 1.25 5.62
C VAL A 56 -10.52 0.53 6.76
N PRO A 57 -10.00 -0.62 7.25
CA PRO A 57 -10.55 -1.27 8.43
C PRO A 57 -10.58 -0.35 9.65
N VAL A 58 -11.55 -0.57 10.54
CA VAL A 58 -11.58 0.10 11.85
C VAL A 58 -10.34 -0.29 12.64
N ASP A 59 -9.79 0.65 13.40
CA ASP A 59 -8.60 0.49 14.25
C ASP A 59 -7.31 0.14 13.47
N TYR A 60 -7.26 0.39 12.16
CA TYR A 60 -6.06 0.15 11.34
C TYR A 60 -4.86 0.95 11.85
N ARG A 61 -3.72 0.29 12.05
CA ARG A 61 -2.49 0.89 12.59
C ARG A 61 -1.40 0.94 11.54
N VAL A 62 -0.85 2.13 11.35
CA VAL A 62 0.29 2.39 10.47
C VAL A 62 1.46 2.90 11.31
N ILE A 63 2.63 2.27 11.15
CA ILE A 63 3.89 2.79 11.68
C ILE A 63 4.80 3.13 10.50
N ALA A 64 5.19 4.40 10.41
CA ALA A 64 6.12 4.89 9.42
C ALA A 64 7.55 4.92 9.97
N VAL A 65 8.51 4.61 9.10
CA VAL A 65 9.94 4.71 9.36
C VAL A 65 10.56 5.61 8.30
N SER A 66 11.34 6.60 8.74
CA SER A 66 12.10 7.49 7.86
C SER A 66 13.53 7.71 8.33
N SER A 67 14.37 8.21 7.42
CA SER A 67 15.68 8.76 7.75
C SER A 67 15.56 10.19 8.26
N ALA A 68 16.38 10.55 9.26
CA ALA A 68 16.41 11.90 9.80
C ALA A 68 16.85 12.94 8.76
N GLY A 69 16.12 14.05 8.67
CA GLY A 69 16.50 15.20 7.85
C GLY A 69 16.30 15.00 6.34
N ASP A 70 15.47 14.05 5.92
CA ASP A 70 15.06 13.87 4.52
C ASP A 70 13.76 14.66 4.25
N PRO A 71 13.82 15.80 3.53
CA PRO A 71 12.63 16.61 3.24
C PRO A 71 11.59 15.88 2.38
N THR A 72 12.02 14.90 1.57
CA THR A 72 11.10 14.08 0.78
C THR A 72 10.30 13.18 1.71
N ALA A 73 10.98 12.53 2.67
CA ALA A 73 10.32 11.70 3.65
C ALA A 73 9.36 12.51 4.54
N ASP A 74 9.70 13.75 4.89
CA ASP A 74 8.82 14.64 5.67
C ASP A 74 7.50 14.93 4.95
N VAL A 75 7.54 15.27 3.65
CA VAL A 75 6.33 15.49 2.84
C VAL A 75 5.46 14.23 2.78
N ILE A 76 6.09 13.07 2.64
CA ILE A 76 5.36 11.80 2.58
C ILE A 76 4.77 11.44 3.95
N ALA A 77 5.50 11.68 5.04
CA ALA A 77 5.02 11.45 6.40
C ALA A 77 3.77 12.30 6.70
N ASP A 78 3.81 13.59 6.35
CA ASP A 78 2.68 14.50 6.55
C ASP A 78 1.44 14.04 5.77
N ALA A 79 1.60 13.64 4.52
CA ALA A 79 0.50 13.12 3.71
C ALA A 79 -0.05 11.79 4.23
N ALA A 80 0.81 10.88 4.70
CA ALA A 80 0.39 9.62 5.29
C ALA A 80 -0.34 9.81 6.62
N ALA A 81 0.11 10.76 7.45
CA ALA A 81 -0.57 11.16 8.67
C ALA A 81 -1.95 11.76 8.39
N GLN A 82 -2.05 12.63 7.37
CA GLN A 82 -3.33 13.19 6.93
C GLN A 82 -4.27 12.09 6.41
N TRP A 83 -3.78 11.19 5.56
CA TRP A 83 -4.56 10.04 5.08
C TRP A 83 -5.09 9.20 6.24
N ALA A 84 -4.28 8.97 7.28
CA ALA A 84 -4.69 8.20 8.44
C ALA A 84 -5.80 8.91 9.23
N ASP A 85 -5.70 10.22 9.45
CA ASP A 85 -6.73 11.02 10.13
C ASP A 85 -8.06 10.99 9.36
N GLU A 86 -8.02 11.19 8.04
CA GLU A 86 -9.19 11.17 7.16
C GLU A 86 -9.92 9.82 7.15
N ASN A 87 -9.18 8.73 7.38
CA ASN A 87 -9.69 7.36 7.38
C ASN A 87 -9.90 6.76 8.79
N GLY A 88 -9.61 7.52 9.86
CA GLY A 88 -9.71 7.04 11.23
C GLY A 88 -8.70 5.95 11.60
N ALA A 89 -7.57 5.87 10.90
CA ALA A 89 -6.46 4.99 11.22
C ALA A 89 -5.51 5.63 12.25
N ALA A 90 -4.80 4.81 13.02
CA ALA A 90 -3.74 5.28 13.90
C ALA A 90 -2.42 5.39 13.13
N PHE A 91 -1.70 6.50 13.31
CA PHE A 91 -0.42 6.74 12.67
C PHE A 91 0.67 7.08 13.70
N GLU A 92 1.84 6.49 13.53
CA GLU A 92 3.05 6.77 14.31
C GLU A 92 4.25 6.91 13.36
N LEU A 93 5.02 7.98 13.51
CA LEU A 93 6.28 8.18 12.78
C LEU A 93 7.49 7.86 13.69
N ARG A 94 8.41 7.06 13.16
CA ARG A 94 9.70 6.74 13.77
C ARG A 94 10.84 7.17 12.84
N VAL A 95 11.88 7.73 13.42
CA VAL A 95 12.98 8.35 12.66
C VAL A 95 14.32 7.76 13.10
N GLY A 96 15.08 7.23 12.15
CA GLY A 96 16.45 6.76 12.36
C GLY A 96 17.47 7.79 11.86
N ALA A 97 18.55 8.01 12.62
CA ALA A 97 19.58 8.99 12.25
C ALA A 97 20.55 8.48 11.17
N ASP A 98 20.74 7.17 11.09
CA ASP A 98 21.64 6.46 10.18
C ASP A 98 21.08 5.04 9.89
N ALA A 99 21.83 4.22 9.15
CA ALA A 99 21.37 2.88 8.76
C ALA A 99 21.03 1.98 9.97
N ASP A 100 21.89 1.97 10.99
CA ASP A 100 21.68 1.19 12.21
C ASP A 100 20.43 1.70 12.97
N GLY A 101 20.27 3.02 13.06
CA GLY A 101 19.08 3.63 13.66
C GLY A 101 17.80 3.33 12.88
N ILE A 102 17.84 3.32 11.55
CA ILE A 102 16.69 2.94 10.70
C ILE A 102 16.36 1.46 10.91
N GLU A 103 17.36 0.59 10.99
CA GLU A 103 17.16 -0.84 11.27
C GLU A 103 16.51 -1.04 12.65
N GLU A 104 16.99 -0.35 13.69
CA GLU A 104 16.39 -0.38 15.03
C GLU A 104 14.91 0.05 14.99
N GLN A 105 14.60 1.15 14.31
CA GLN A 105 13.21 1.62 14.19
C GLN A 105 12.33 0.65 13.40
N LEU A 106 12.85 0.06 12.33
CA LEU A 106 12.15 -0.93 11.51
C LEU A 106 11.80 -2.20 12.30
N VAL A 107 12.78 -2.78 13.01
CA VAL A 107 12.57 -3.97 13.84
C VAL A 107 11.57 -3.67 14.94
N ALA A 108 11.74 -2.54 15.65
CA ALA A 108 10.80 -2.13 16.68
C ALA A 108 9.39 -1.88 16.13
N ALA A 109 9.26 -1.40 14.88
CA ALA A 109 7.96 -1.19 14.23
C ALA A 109 7.28 -2.53 13.95
N ALA A 110 7.99 -3.48 13.37
CA ALA A 110 7.48 -4.83 13.11
C ALA A 110 7.11 -5.57 14.42
N ASP A 111 7.91 -5.44 15.48
CA ASP A 111 7.63 -6.05 16.80
C ASP A 111 6.35 -5.50 17.44
N ALA A 112 5.99 -4.24 17.15
CA ALA A 112 4.74 -3.64 17.61
C ALA A 112 3.49 -4.17 16.86
N ARG A 113 3.71 -4.99 15.82
CA ARG A 113 2.71 -5.63 14.95
C ARG A 113 1.58 -4.68 14.54
N PRO A 114 1.89 -3.56 13.88
CA PRO A 114 0.87 -2.77 13.20
C PRO A 114 0.32 -3.53 12.00
N ASP A 115 -0.81 -3.09 11.48
CA ASP A 115 -1.37 -3.67 10.25
C ASP A 115 -0.48 -3.35 9.03
N LEU A 116 0.26 -2.24 9.09
CA LEU A 116 1.18 -1.81 8.04
C LEU A 116 2.41 -1.10 8.61
N VAL A 117 3.59 -1.46 8.12
CA VAL A 117 4.81 -0.66 8.30
C VAL A 117 5.14 0.04 6.99
N ILE A 118 5.36 1.35 7.02
CA ILE A 118 5.71 2.12 5.83
C ILE A 118 7.15 2.65 5.88
N GLY A 119 7.89 2.49 4.79
CA GLY A 119 9.21 3.07 4.58
C GLY A 119 9.09 4.34 3.73
N LEU A 120 9.63 5.46 4.23
CA LEU A 120 9.47 6.76 3.60
C LEU A 120 10.73 7.21 2.86
N GLY A 121 10.62 7.38 1.54
CA GLY A 121 11.67 7.95 0.71
C GLY A 121 12.86 7.05 0.45
N ALA A 122 13.90 7.63 -0.14
CA ALA A 122 15.10 6.91 -0.56
C ALA A 122 15.96 6.44 0.62
N GLY A 123 15.97 7.21 1.73
CA GLY A 123 16.87 6.98 2.86
C GLY A 123 16.68 5.65 3.59
N VAL A 124 15.53 4.99 3.44
CA VAL A 124 15.23 3.71 4.08
C VAL A 124 15.48 2.48 3.20
N VAL A 125 15.68 2.67 1.88
CA VAL A 125 15.63 1.57 0.90
C VAL A 125 16.67 0.49 1.16
N ASP A 126 17.92 0.87 1.44
CA ASP A 126 19.00 -0.11 1.63
C ASP A 126 18.74 -1.00 2.86
N VAL A 127 18.25 -0.42 3.96
CA VAL A 127 17.90 -1.16 5.18
C VAL A 127 16.67 -2.04 4.96
N PHE A 128 15.64 -1.51 4.31
CA PHE A 128 14.42 -2.26 4.00
C PHE A 128 14.71 -3.45 3.08
N ALA A 129 15.58 -3.28 2.08
CA ALA A 129 15.99 -4.34 1.17
C ALA A 129 16.63 -5.54 1.89
N LEU A 130 17.39 -5.29 2.96
CA LEU A 130 18.06 -6.33 3.73
C LEU A 130 17.17 -6.97 4.80
N SER A 131 16.24 -6.19 5.38
CA SER A 131 15.55 -6.58 6.62
C SER A 131 14.16 -7.16 6.38
N THR A 132 13.41 -6.65 5.40
CA THR A 132 12.00 -7.03 5.19
C THR A 132 11.81 -8.50 4.80
N SER A 133 12.80 -9.09 4.13
CA SER A 133 12.83 -10.53 3.80
C SER A 133 12.93 -11.45 5.01
N GLN A 134 13.34 -10.91 6.17
CA GLN A 134 13.40 -11.63 7.45
C GLN A 134 12.11 -11.49 8.26
N LEU A 135 11.19 -10.61 7.83
CA LEU A 135 9.96 -10.21 8.52
C LEU A 135 8.73 -10.52 7.66
N LEU A 136 8.66 -11.74 7.11
CA LEU A 136 7.67 -12.12 6.09
C LEU A 136 6.20 -12.07 6.54
N ASP A 137 5.95 -12.10 7.85
CA ASP A 137 4.60 -12.02 8.42
C ASP A 137 4.08 -10.56 8.53
N GLN A 138 4.93 -9.57 8.24
CA GLN A 138 4.59 -8.14 8.28
C GLN A 138 4.47 -7.60 6.85
N GLU A 139 3.35 -6.92 6.58
CA GLU A 139 3.17 -6.15 5.35
C GLU A 139 3.95 -4.83 5.40
N PHE A 140 4.65 -4.54 4.31
CA PHE A 140 5.43 -3.31 4.13
C PHE A 140 5.00 -2.54 2.89
N LEU A 141 4.99 -1.22 3.03
CA LEU A 141 4.80 -0.28 1.92
C LEU A 141 5.97 0.69 1.85
N VAL A 142 6.68 0.76 0.72
CA VAL A 142 7.71 1.77 0.48
C VAL A 142 7.13 2.87 -0.41
N ILE A 143 7.17 4.12 0.02
CA ILE A 143 6.61 5.26 -0.72
C ILE A 143 7.73 6.22 -1.13
N GLY A 144 7.71 6.67 -2.38
CA GLY A 144 8.71 7.63 -2.90
C GLY A 144 10.05 7.00 -3.24
N ALA A 145 10.13 5.67 -3.19
CA ALA A 145 11.24 4.86 -3.67
C ALA A 145 10.73 3.42 -3.87
N LYS A 146 11.61 2.50 -4.27
CA LYS A 146 11.26 1.08 -4.39
C LYS A 146 12.43 0.17 -4.06
N LEU A 147 12.12 -1.06 -3.66
CA LEU A 147 13.16 -2.09 -3.58
C LEU A 147 13.51 -2.60 -4.99
N ALA A 148 14.77 -2.97 -5.19
CA ALA A 148 15.20 -3.56 -6.46
C ALA A 148 14.57 -4.94 -6.71
N GLU A 149 14.49 -5.75 -5.65
CA GLU A 149 13.96 -7.12 -5.65
C GLU A 149 13.00 -7.28 -4.45
N PRO A 150 11.77 -6.72 -4.52
CA PRO A 150 10.81 -6.83 -3.44
C PRO A 150 10.34 -8.28 -3.23
N THR A 151 10.31 -8.72 -1.98
CA THR A 151 9.59 -9.93 -1.57
C THR A 151 8.08 -9.71 -1.64
N GLU A 152 7.29 -10.78 -1.54
CA GLU A 152 5.82 -10.72 -1.65
C GLU A 152 5.17 -9.79 -0.62
N ASN A 153 5.75 -9.64 0.57
CA ASN A 153 5.27 -8.77 1.64
C ASN A 153 5.68 -7.29 1.50
N VAL A 154 6.35 -6.90 0.41
CA VAL A 154 6.76 -5.51 0.18
C VAL A 154 6.13 -4.96 -1.09
N THR A 155 5.27 -3.97 -0.92
CA THR A 155 4.75 -3.17 -2.04
C THR A 155 5.48 -1.84 -2.10
N SER A 156 5.80 -1.34 -3.29
CA SER A 156 6.41 -0.01 -3.45
C SER A 156 5.53 0.89 -4.31
N VAL A 157 5.51 2.19 -4.04
CA VAL A 157 4.78 3.18 -4.83
C VAL A 157 5.72 4.30 -5.25
N VAL A 158 5.78 4.54 -6.55
CA VAL A 158 6.68 5.51 -7.18
C VAL A 158 5.93 6.38 -8.18
N TRP A 159 6.51 7.52 -8.49
CA TRP A 159 6.08 8.48 -9.52
C TRP A 159 7.33 9.03 -10.24
N PRO A 160 7.20 9.80 -11.34
CA PRO A 160 8.35 10.44 -11.96
C PRO A 160 9.09 11.33 -10.96
N GLY A 161 10.38 11.03 -10.71
CA GLY A 161 11.20 11.68 -9.69
C GLY A 161 11.38 10.87 -8.40
N ALA A 162 10.66 9.77 -8.21
CA ALA A 162 10.79 8.82 -7.09
C ALA A 162 11.43 7.49 -7.55
N GLY A 163 12.57 7.59 -8.24
CA GLY A 163 13.17 6.47 -8.97
C GLY A 163 14.08 5.54 -8.16
N PHE A 164 14.52 5.95 -6.97
CA PHE A 164 15.61 5.31 -6.23
C PHE A 164 15.32 3.83 -5.92
N ARG A 165 16.34 2.97 -6.11
CA ARG A 165 16.26 1.52 -5.89
C ARG A 165 17.31 0.95 -4.92
N GLY A 166 18.12 1.82 -4.33
CA GLY A 166 19.22 1.44 -3.46
C GLY A 166 20.58 1.88 -3.99
N THR A 167 21.52 2.00 -3.06
CA THR A 167 22.88 2.48 -3.31
C THR A 167 23.61 1.51 -4.25
N GLY A 168 24.22 2.05 -5.31
CA GLY A 168 24.96 1.26 -6.30
C GLY A 168 24.10 0.59 -7.38
N ILE A 169 22.77 0.71 -7.31
CA ILE A 169 21.83 0.25 -8.35
C ILE A 169 21.34 1.41 -9.20
N THR A 170 20.94 2.51 -8.55
CA THR A 170 20.40 3.69 -9.21
C THR A 170 21.25 4.92 -8.85
N PRO A 171 21.61 5.78 -9.81
CA PRO A 171 22.24 7.06 -9.51
C PRO A 171 21.34 7.93 -8.63
N GLU A 172 21.90 8.67 -7.67
CA GLU A 172 21.14 9.64 -6.86
C GLU A 172 20.42 10.69 -7.71
N SER A 173 20.91 10.96 -8.93
CA SER A 173 20.30 11.90 -9.88
C SER A 173 18.94 11.46 -10.43
N ASP A 174 18.53 10.21 -10.23
CA ASP A 174 17.23 9.71 -10.66
C ASP A 174 16.12 9.99 -9.62
N ALA A 175 16.49 10.57 -8.47
CA ALA A 175 15.56 11.15 -7.51
C ALA A 175 15.50 12.67 -7.70
N ASP A 176 14.27 13.20 -7.77
CA ASP A 176 13.99 14.64 -7.76
C ASP A 176 13.18 14.95 -6.49
N PRO A 177 13.81 15.52 -5.45
CA PRO A 177 13.11 15.85 -4.20
C PRO A 177 11.92 16.80 -4.42
N SER A 178 11.97 17.65 -5.44
CA SER A 178 10.88 18.59 -5.73
C SER A 178 9.65 17.92 -6.35
N ALA A 179 9.79 16.67 -6.82
CA ALA A 179 8.69 15.89 -7.35
C ALA A 179 7.79 15.29 -6.25
N ALA A 180 8.25 15.28 -4.99
CA ALA A 180 7.45 14.86 -3.85
C ALA A 180 6.55 16.02 -3.39
N THR A 181 5.27 15.94 -3.74
CA THR A 181 4.25 16.90 -3.31
C THR A 181 3.25 16.22 -2.37
N PRO A 182 2.54 16.98 -1.52
CA PRO A 182 1.51 16.41 -0.65
C PRO A 182 0.45 15.62 -1.42
N GLU A 183 0.03 16.11 -2.59
CA GLU A 183 -0.97 15.45 -3.43
C GLU A 183 -0.47 14.09 -3.93
N ARG A 184 0.75 14.03 -4.46
CA ARG A 184 1.36 12.77 -4.94
C ARG A 184 1.59 11.79 -3.81
N ALA A 185 2.03 12.28 -2.64
CA ALA A 185 2.26 11.43 -1.49
C ALA A 185 0.95 10.85 -0.93
N GLY A 186 -0.13 11.63 -0.89
CA GLY A 186 -1.46 11.16 -0.49
C GLY A 186 -2.04 10.14 -1.49
N GLU A 187 -1.87 10.39 -2.79
CA GLU A 187 -2.23 9.44 -3.84
C GLU A 187 -1.43 8.13 -3.69
N ALA A 188 -0.13 8.24 -3.43
CA ALA A 188 0.74 7.09 -3.24
C ALA A 188 0.37 6.26 -2.00
N MET A 189 0.00 6.91 -0.89
CA MET A 189 -0.49 6.24 0.30
C MET A 189 -1.78 5.46 -0.01
N SER A 190 -2.74 6.10 -0.68
CA SER A 190 -4.03 5.50 -1.02
C SER A 190 -3.88 4.31 -1.98
N ALA A 191 -3.09 4.47 -3.04
CA ALA A 191 -2.81 3.40 -4.00
C ALA A 191 -2.06 2.23 -3.36
N GLY A 192 -1.05 2.51 -2.54
CA GLY A 192 -0.26 1.50 -1.82
C GLY A 192 -1.10 0.69 -0.85
N PHE A 193 -1.87 1.38 0.00
CA PHE A 193 -2.81 0.74 0.92
C PHE A 193 -3.81 -0.14 0.17
N ALA A 194 -4.44 0.39 -0.89
CA ALA A 194 -5.41 -0.36 -1.68
C ALA A 194 -4.81 -1.64 -2.27
N SER A 195 -3.58 -1.56 -2.80
CA SER A 195 -2.86 -2.74 -3.32
C SER A 195 -2.72 -3.83 -2.28
N ILE A 196 -2.23 -3.49 -1.09
CA ILE A 196 -2.03 -4.43 0.02
C ILE A 196 -3.37 -4.99 0.49
N ARG A 197 -4.37 -4.13 0.69
CA ARG A 197 -5.71 -4.50 1.14
C ARG A 197 -6.41 -5.46 0.17
N LEU A 198 -6.13 -5.33 -1.12
CA LEU A 198 -6.66 -6.18 -2.18
C LEU A 198 -5.79 -7.42 -2.42
N GLY A 199 -4.67 -7.61 -1.73
CA GLY A 199 -3.76 -8.74 -1.92
C GLY A 199 -3.00 -8.69 -3.25
N VAL A 200 -2.77 -7.49 -3.78
CA VAL A 200 -1.88 -7.24 -4.91
C VAL A 200 -0.56 -6.73 -4.31
N THR A 201 0.23 -7.64 -3.78
CA THR A 201 1.45 -7.34 -3.02
C THR A 201 2.70 -7.78 -3.78
N GLY A 202 3.88 -7.40 -3.28
CA GLY A 202 5.15 -7.70 -3.94
C GLY A 202 5.35 -6.95 -5.26
N VAL A 203 4.57 -5.89 -5.52
CA VAL A 203 4.59 -5.13 -6.78
C VAL A 203 5.13 -3.72 -6.60
N VAL A 204 5.48 -3.10 -7.73
CA VAL A 204 5.72 -1.66 -7.81
C VAL A 204 4.50 -0.99 -8.45
N ILE A 205 3.85 -0.10 -7.73
CA ILE A 205 2.85 0.80 -8.29
C ILE A 205 3.56 2.01 -8.87
N SER A 206 3.30 2.31 -10.14
CA SER A 206 3.78 3.52 -10.80
C SER A 206 2.61 4.47 -11.02
N LEU A 207 2.64 5.59 -10.32
CA LEU A 207 1.76 6.73 -10.52
C LEU A 207 2.32 7.66 -11.62
N PRO A 208 1.46 8.48 -12.25
CA PRO A 208 1.86 9.40 -13.33
C PRO A 208 2.68 10.63 -12.89
#